data_AF-A0A2D7FBU1-F1
#
_entry.id   AF-A0A2D7FBU1-F1
#
_cell.length_a   1.000
_cell.length_b   1.000
_cell.length_c   1.000
_cell.angle_alpha   90.00
_cell.angle_beta   90.00
_cell.angle_gamma   90.00
#
_symmetry.space_group_name_H-M   'P 1'
#
loop_
_entity.id
_entity.type
_entity.pdbx_description
1 polymer ?
#
loop_
_entity_poly.entity_id
_entity_poly.type
_entity_poly.pdbx_seq_one_letter_code
_entity_poly.pdbx_strand_id
1 'polypeptide(L)'
;MNCHRSDVPRVRDDARHHVPRVEPGQDGSGVGGLRCVICHRANNSTRSRIPGAIGWQQAPYSMSWDSLTAAEICDNLKDRSMNGDRGLYDLKGHFTHDHLVQWAWAAGPNRSRPTLAYDNFLARVANRVDTGGPCPKIAPTTDTQ
;
A
#
# COMPACT_ATOMS: atom_id res chain seq x y z
N MET A 1 -3.93 -2.77 -8.10
CA MET A 1 -3.08 -2.03 -7.14
C MET A 1 -3.78 -0.72 -6.82
N ASN A 2 -3.82 -0.27 -5.55
CA ASN A 2 -4.50 0.99 -5.17
C ASN A 2 -3.56 2.05 -4.59
N CYS A 3 -2.52 1.67 -3.83
CA CYS A 3 -1.65 2.62 -3.10
C CYS A 3 -0.28 2.86 -3.76
N HIS A 4 0.38 1.81 -4.25
CA HIS A 4 1.69 1.87 -4.93
C HIS A 4 1.49 1.95 -6.43
N ARG A 5 1.22 3.16 -6.92
CA ARG A 5 0.74 3.45 -8.28
C ARG A 5 1.57 4.55 -8.93
N SER A 6 1.74 4.51 -10.25
CA SER A 6 2.39 5.56 -11.03
C SER A 6 1.41 6.50 -11.76
N ASP A 7 0.12 6.40 -11.45
CA ASP A 7 -0.94 7.27 -11.96
C ASP A 7 -1.87 7.73 -10.82
N VAL A 8 -3.07 8.23 -11.16
CA VAL A 8 -4.07 8.68 -10.18
C VAL A 8 -4.55 7.57 -9.23
N PRO A 9 -4.97 7.91 -7.99
CA PRO A 9 -5.46 6.96 -7.02
C PRO A 9 -6.61 6.09 -7.56
N ARG A 10 -6.55 4.79 -7.24
CA ARG A 10 -7.64 3.83 -7.45
C ARG A 10 -8.34 3.49 -6.15
N VAL A 11 -9.60 3.09 -6.26
CA VAL A 11 -10.45 2.75 -5.12
C VAL A 11 -11.16 1.43 -5.37
N ARG A 12 -11.52 0.77 -4.25
CA ARG A 12 -12.22 -0.54 -4.24
C ARG A 12 -11.40 -1.65 -4.91
N ASP A 13 -12.02 -2.82 -5.00
CA ASP A 13 -11.38 -4.05 -5.47
C ASP A 13 -11.35 -4.11 -7.00
N ASP A 14 -12.27 -3.40 -7.66
CA ASP A 14 -12.32 -3.24 -9.12
C ASP A 14 -11.30 -2.22 -9.66
N ALA A 15 -10.46 -1.65 -8.79
CA ALA A 15 -9.40 -0.69 -9.14
C ALA A 15 -9.88 0.48 -10.02
N ARG A 16 -11.13 0.91 -9.84
CA ARG A 16 -11.67 2.07 -10.55
C ARG A 16 -11.03 3.37 -10.07
N HIS A 17 -11.03 4.39 -10.92
CA HIS A 17 -10.51 5.71 -10.54
C HIS A 17 -11.25 6.30 -9.33
N HIS A 18 -10.51 7.02 -8.49
CA HIS A 18 -11.11 7.84 -7.44
C HIS A 18 -12.07 8.87 -8.05
N VAL A 19 -13.21 9.11 -7.38
CA VAL A 19 -14.22 10.11 -7.77
C VAL A 19 -14.48 11.03 -6.57
N PRO A 20 -14.34 12.37 -6.71
CA PRO A 20 -13.89 13.08 -7.91
C PRO A 20 -12.47 12.69 -8.31
N ARG A 21 -12.11 12.88 -9.58
CA ARG A 21 -10.75 12.59 -10.05
C ARG A 21 -9.77 13.50 -9.31
N VAL A 22 -8.77 12.91 -8.66
CA VAL A 22 -7.71 13.62 -7.92
C VAL A 22 -6.35 13.22 -8.48
N GLU A 23 -5.39 14.12 -8.38
CA GLU A 23 -3.98 13.88 -8.66
C GLU A 23 -3.22 13.82 -7.33
N PRO A 24 -2.23 12.94 -7.15
CA PRO A 24 -1.51 12.80 -5.88
C PRO A 24 -0.64 14.01 -5.56
N GLY A 25 -0.17 14.76 -6.56
CA GLY A 25 0.75 15.89 -6.34
C GLY A 25 2.16 15.44 -5.91
N GLN A 26 3.02 16.40 -5.61
CA GLN A 26 4.43 16.12 -5.29
C GLN A 26 4.61 15.35 -3.96
N ASP A 27 3.71 15.56 -2.99
CA ASP A 27 3.75 14.95 -1.66
C ASP A 27 2.77 13.78 -1.50
N GLY A 28 2.16 13.33 -2.60
CA GLY A 28 1.16 12.25 -2.57
C GLY A 28 -0.18 12.63 -1.93
N SER A 29 -0.34 13.87 -1.45
CA SER A 29 -1.44 14.31 -0.60
C SER A 29 -2.45 15.23 -1.30
N GLY A 30 -2.50 15.19 -2.63
CA GLY A 30 -3.43 15.95 -3.46
C GLY A 30 -2.88 17.29 -3.95
N VAL A 31 -3.58 17.91 -4.89
CA VAL A 31 -3.22 19.23 -5.46
C VAL A 31 -4.31 20.28 -5.23
N GLY A 32 -3.91 21.53 -5.03
CA GLY A 32 -4.83 22.67 -4.92
C GLY A 32 -5.96 22.45 -3.90
N GLY A 33 -7.21 22.70 -4.31
CA GLY A 33 -8.40 22.49 -3.48
C GLY A 33 -8.84 21.03 -3.30
N LEU A 34 -8.10 20.06 -3.84
CA LEU A 34 -8.39 18.62 -3.76
C LEU A 34 -7.33 17.88 -2.92
N ARG A 35 -6.81 18.53 -1.87
CA ARG A 35 -5.95 17.86 -0.87
C ARG A 35 -6.69 16.69 -0.22
N CYS A 36 -6.02 15.55 -0.04
CA CYS A 36 -6.63 14.33 0.50
C CYS A 36 -7.31 14.58 1.86
N VAL A 37 -6.69 15.40 2.72
CA VAL A 37 -7.16 15.73 4.08
C VAL A 37 -8.51 16.48 4.14
N ILE A 38 -8.98 17.03 3.01
CA ILE A 38 -10.29 17.69 2.95
C ILE A 38 -11.40 16.65 3.14
N CYS A 39 -11.26 15.48 2.52
CA CYS A 39 -12.21 14.38 2.55
C CYS A 39 -11.79 13.28 3.53
N HIS A 40 -10.53 12.86 3.47
CA HIS A 40 -9.97 11.78 4.28
C HIS A 40 -9.53 12.33 5.64
N ARG A 41 -10.12 11.79 6.71
CA ARG A 41 -9.80 12.14 8.10
C ARG A 41 -9.04 11.00 8.76
N ALA A 42 -8.70 11.16 10.04
CA ALA A 42 -8.00 10.15 10.81
C ALA A 42 -8.78 8.83 10.95
N ASN A 43 -10.10 8.86 10.85
CA ASN A 43 -10.97 7.71 11.05
C ASN A 43 -11.90 7.49 9.86
N ASN A 44 -12.25 6.23 9.61
CA ASN A 44 -13.29 5.85 8.65
C ASN A 44 -14.61 6.57 8.95
N SER A 45 -15.23 7.15 7.93
CA SER A 45 -16.56 7.75 8.05
C SER A 45 -17.63 6.71 7.73
N THR A 46 -18.52 6.42 8.69
CA THR A 46 -19.68 5.54 8.46
C THR A 46 -20.73 6.21 7.56
N ARG A 47 -20.91 7.53 7.71
CA ARG A 47 -21.88 8.33 6.95
C ARG A 47 -21.51 8.49 5.48
N SER A 48 -20.30 8.98 5.21
CA SER A 48 -19.84 9.25 3.83
C SER A 48 -19.13 8.06 3.19
N ARG A 49 -18.78 7.03 3.97
CA ARG A 49 -18.02 5.84 3.52
C ARG A 49 -16.64 6.16 2.95
N ILE A 50 -16.15 7.38 3.22
CA ILE A 50 -14.79 7.81 2.91
C ILE A 50 -13.84 7.10 3.88
N PRO A 51 -12.79 6.43 3.38
CA PRO A 51 -11.84 5.77 4.25
C PRO A 51 -11.01 6.82 5.01
N GLY A 52 -10.56 6.46 6.21
CA GLY A 52 -9.75 7.36 7.02
C GLY A 52 -8.68 6.63 7.80
N ALA A 53 -7.51 7.26 7.82
CA ALA A 53 -6.32 6.92 8.59
C ALA A 53 -5.46 8.19 8.67
N ILE A 54 -4.58 8.27 9.67
CA ILE A 54 -3.65 9.39 9.81
C ILE A 54 -2.70 9.39 8.60
N GLY A 55 -2.50 10.56 7.98
CA GLY A 55 -1.56 10.72 6.88
C GLY A 55 -2.03 10.15 5.53
N TRP A 56 -3.34 10.16 5.24
CA TRP A 56 -3.90 9.62 4.00
C TRP A 56 -3.28 10.23 2.74
N GLN A 57 -2.50 9.44 2.01
CA GLN A 57 -1.75 9.86 0.83
C GLN A 57 -1.47 8.67 -0.10
N GLN A 58 -1.12 8.95 -1.34
CA GLN A 58 -0.56 7.97 -2.27
C GLN A 58 0.96 7.86 -2.08
N ALA A 59 1.52 6.66 -2.28
CA ALA A 59 2.97 6.49 -2.29
C ALA A 59 3.61 7.26 -3.46
N PRO A 60 4.86 7.73 -3.34
CA PRO A 60 5.59 8.32 -4.45
C PRO A 60 5.62 7.39 -5.69
N TYR A 61 5.60 7.97 -6.89
CA TYR A 61 5.59 7.20 -8.13
C TYR A 61 6.82 6.29 -8.31
N SER A 62 7.97 6.67 -7.74
CA SER A 62 9.17 5.83 -7.72
C SER A 62 8.98 4.52 -6.94
N MET A 63 7.96 4.46 -6.08
CA MET A 63 7.59 3.27 -5.30
C MET A 63 6.40 2.53 -5.92
N SER A 64 6.09 2.76 -7.21
CA SER A 64 4.99 2.09 -7.90
C SER A 64 5.23 0.58 -8.02
N TRP A 65 4.16 -0.19 -7.87
CA TRP A 65 4.14 -1.63 -8.09
C TRP A 65 3.24 -2.01 -9.26
N ASP A 66 2.87 -1.05 -10.11
CA ASP A 66 2.09 -1.33 -11.31
C ASP A 66 2.84 -2.32 -12.21
N SER A 67 2.14 -3.38 -12.61
CA SER A 67 2.64 -4.45 -13.48
C SER A 67 3.82 -5.27 -12.95
N LEU A 68 4.25 -5.06 -11.70
CA LEU A 68 5.33 -5.85 -11.10
C LEU A 68 4.82 -7.21 -10.61
N THR A 69 5.65 -8.22 -10.81
CA THR A 69 5.49 -9.55 -10.21
C THR A 69 5.83 -9.52 -8.72
N ALA A 70 5.46 -10.56 -7.98
CA ALA A 70 5.80 -10.67 -6.56
C ALA A 70 7.32 -10.73 -6.30
N ALA A 71 8.11 -11.25 -7.24
CA ALA A 71 9.56 -11.26 -7.15
C ALA A 71 10.13 -9.83 -7.31
N GLU A 72 9.67 -9.10 -8.33
CA GLU A 72 10.08 -7.70 -8.56
C GLU A 72 9.65 -6.77 -7.43
N ILE A 73 8.44 -6.95 -6.87
CA ILE A 73 8.02 -6.19 -5.68
C ILE A 73 8.94 -6.49 -4.50
N CYS A 74 9.36 -7.75 -4.33
CA CYS A 74 10.31 -8.08 -3.28
C CYS A 74 11.66 -7.39 -3.48
N ASP A 75 12.18 -7.41 -4.70
CA ASP A 75 13.46 -6.74 -5.01
C ASP A 75 13.35 -5.23 -4.78
N ASN A 76 12.25 -4.60 -5.22
CA ASN A 76 11.96 -3.19 -4.95
C ASN A 76 11.87 -2.87 -3.46
N LEU A 77 11.26 -3.76 -2.66
CA LEU A 77 11.21 -3.58 -1.21
C LEU A 77 12.61 -3.58 -0.59
N LYS A 78 13.61 -4.23 -1.19
CA LYS A 78 14.99 -4.26 -0.67
C LYS A 78 15.87 -3.14 -1.22
N ASP A 79 15.50 -2.57 -2.37
CA ASP A 79 16.19 -1.43 -2.95
C ASP A 79 15.81 -0.14 -2.22
N ARG A 80 16.79 0.44 -1.52
CA ARG A 80 16.62 1.69 -0.77
C ARG A 80 16.21 2.87 -1.66
N SER A 81 16.58 2.85 -2.94
CA SER A 81 16.18 3.89 -3.89
C SER A 81 14.70 3.80 -4.31
N MET A 82 14.05 2.65 -4.06
CA MET A 82 12.68 2.34 -4.49
C MET A 82 11.69 2.15 -3.33
N ASN A 83 12.14 2.23 -2.08
CA ASN A 83 11.33 1.91 -0.89
C ASN A 83 11.22 3.06 0.15
N GLY A 84 11.68 4.26 -0.22
CA GLY A 84 11.75 5.39 0.70
C GLY A 84 12.97 5.35 1.64
N ASP A 85 14.09 4.84 1.14
CA ASP A 85 15.38 4.72 1.84
C ASP A 85 15.37 3.84 3.11
N ARG A 86 14.47 2.87 3.16
CA ARG A 86 14.26 2.00 4.32
C ARG A 86 15.18 0.78 4.29
N GLY A 87 15.88 0.53 5.40
CA GLY A 87 16.50 -0.78 5.64
C GLY A 87 15.46 -1.85 5.99
N LEU A 88 15.87 -3.12 6.07
CA LEU A 88 14.97 -4.24 6.39
C LEU A 88 14.21 -4.04 7.72
N TYR A 89 14.89 -3.56 8.76
CA TYR A 89 14.24 -3.26 10.05
C TYR A 89 13.28 -2.07 9.97
N ASP A 90 13.60 -1.04 9.18
CA ASP A 90 12.70 0.10 8.96
C ASP A 90 11.46 -0.31 8.16
N LEU A 91 11.59 -1.24 7.22
CA LEU A 91 10.46 -1.83 6.50
C LEU A 91 9.55 -2.61 7.44
N LYS A 92 10.11 -3.41 8.34
CA LYS A 92 9.33 -4.05 9.42
C LYS A 92 8.60 -2.99 10.24
N GLY A 93 9.28 -1.91 10.61
CA GLY A 93 8.68 -0.75 11.28
C GLY A 93 7.51 -0.15 10.50
N HIS A 94 7.68 0.08 9.20
CA HIS A 94 6.64 0.59 8.30
C HIS A 94 5.43 -0.36 8.26
N PHE A 95 5.62 -1.65 8.00
CA PHE A 95 4.50 -2.61 7.98
C PHE A 95 3.77 -2.75 9.32
N THR A 96 4.47 -2.47 10.43
CA THR A 96 3.93 -2.59 11.78
C THR A 96 3.20 -1.34 12.25
N HIS A 97 3.68 -0.14 11.91
CA HIS A 97 3.21 1.11 12.52
C HIS A 97 2.56 2.08 11.55
N ASP A 98 2.70 1.87 10.25
CA ASP A 98 2.09 2.76 9.25
C ASP A 98 0.57 2.60 9.25
N HIS A 99 -0.13 3.71 9.51
CA HIS A 99 -1.58 3.73 9.62
C HIS A 99 -2.29 3.39 8.30
N LEU A 100 -1.67 3.65 7.15
CA LEU A 100 -2.22 3.29 5.84
C LEU A 100 -2.06 1.79 5.56
N VAL A 101 -0.96 1.19 6.00
CA VAL A 101 -0.80 -0.28 5.94
C VAL A 101 -1.82 -0.96 6.86
N GLN A 102 -1.91 -0.52 8.12
CA GLN A 102 -2.87 -1.04 9.09
C GLN A 102 -4.32 -0.90 8.64
N TRP A 103 -4.63 0.17 7.88
CA TRP A 103 -5.97 0.40 7.36
C TRP A 103 -6.52 -0.79 6.56
N ALA A 104 -5.66 -1.58 5.90
CA ALA A 104 -6.10 -2.77 5.18
C ALA A 104 -6.85 -3.78 6.08
N TRP A 105 -6.48 -3.89 7.37
CA TRP A 105 -7.13 -4.76 8.35
C TRP A 105 -8.22 -4.06 9.17
N ALA A 106 -8.12 -2.73 9.32
CA ALA A 106 -9.13 -1.88 9.94
C ALA A 106 -10.04 -1.19 8.90
N ALA A 107 -10.24 -1.83 7.74
CA ALA A 107 -10.91 -1.22 6.60
C ALA A 107 -12.34 -0.77 6.95
N GLY A 108 -12.74 0.37 6.39
CA GLY A 108 -14.05 0.97 6.60
C GLY A 108 -15.22 0.10 6.14
N PRO A 109 -16.47 0.52 6.42
CA PRO A 109 -17.65 -0.29 6.11
C PRO A 109 -17.74 -0.71 4.64
N ASN A 110 -18.13 -1.97 4.40
CA ASN A 110 -18.30 -2.58 3.07
C ASN A 110 -17.02 -2.61 2.22
N ARG A 111 -15.86 -2.73 2.87
CA ARG A 111 -14.57 -3.00 2.23
C ARG A 111 -14.15 -4.43 2.51
N SER A 112 -13.59 -5.09 1.50
CA SER A 112 -12.87 -6.34 1.71
C SER A 112 -11.65 -6.09 2.59
N ARG A 113 -11.21 -7.15 3.27
CA ARG A 113 -10.00 -7.15 4.09
C ARG A 113 -9.11 -8.29 3.61
N PRO A 114 -7.78 -8.21 3.83
CA PRO A 114 -6.90 -9.35 3.61
C PRO A 114 -7.43 -10.59 4.35
N THR A 115 -7.38 -11.74 3.69
CA THR A 115 -7.76 -13.03 4.30
C THR A 115 -6.75 -13.49 5.33
N LEU A 116 -5.49 -13.08 5.19
CA LEU A 116 -4.45 -13.28 6.18
C LEU A 116 -4.65 -12.32 7.36
N ALA A 117 -4.74 -12.85 8.58
CA ALA A 117 -4.81 -12.04 9.79
C ALA A 117 -3.56 -11.13 9.95
N TYR A 118 -3.73 -9.96 10.55
CA TYR A 118 -2.66 -8.96 10.66
C TYR A 118 -1.45 -9.50 11.44
N ASP A 119 -1.69 -10.20 12.55
CA ASP A 119 -0.61 -10.79 13.35
C ASP A 119 0.19 -11.83 12.55
N ASN A 120 -0.49 -12.63 11.72
CA ASN A 120 0.17 -13.58 10.83
C ASN A 120 0.96 -12.87 9.72
N PHE A 121 0.46 -11.74 9.22
CA PHE A 121 1.20 -10.90 8.29
C PHE A 121 2.48 -10.34 8.93
N LEU A 122 2.38 -9.77 10.14
CA LEU A 122 3.53 -9.25 10.88
C LEU A 122 4.54 -10.34 11.23
N ALA A 123 4.09 -11.55 11.59
CA ALA A 123 4.96 -12.70 11.82
C ALA A 123 5.75 -13.08 10.55
N ARG A 124 5.11 -13.04 9.37
CA ARG A 124 5.78 -13.28 8.08
C ARG A 124 6.79 -12.18 7.75
N VAL A 125 6.45 -10.91 8.00
CA VAL A 125 7.37 -9.78 7.82
C VAL A 125 8.58 -9.91 8.75
N ALA A 126 8.36 -10.25 10.03
CA ALA A 126 9.44 -10.46 11.00
C ALA A 126 10.37 -11.58 10.54
N ASN A 127 9.84 -12.77 10.24
CA ASN A 127 10.63 -13.90 9.75
C ASN A 127 11.41 -13.53 8.47
N ARG A 128 10.79 -12.78 7.57
CA ARG A 128 11.43 -12.32 6.34
C ARG A 128 12.63 -11.42 6.62
N VAL A 129 12.50 -10.49 7.57
CA VAL A 129 13.60 -9.59 7.97
C VAL A 129 14.70 -10.36 8.70
N ASP A 130 14.33 -11.24 9.64
CA ASP A 130 15.27 -12.02 10.44
C ASP A 130 16.09 -13.00 9.58
N THR A 131 15.58 -13.39 8.41
CA THR A 131 16.28 -14.24 7.42
C THR A 131 17.03 -13.45 6.35
N GLY A 132 17.16 -12.12 6.47
CA GLY A 132 17.89 -11.28 5.52
C GLY A 132 17.11 -10.90 4.26
N GLY A 133 15.78 -11.03 4.28
CA GLY A 133 14.89 -10.64 3.19
C GLY A 133 15.09 -11.45 1.89
N PRO A 134 15.13 -12.78 1.88
CA PRO A 134 15.33 -13.55 0.65
C PRO A 134 14.14 -13.43 -0.30
N CYS A 135 14.32 -12.88 -1.51
CA CYS A 135 13.24 -12.81 -2.50
C CYS A 135 12.92 -14.18 -3.10
N PRO A 136 11.63 -14.47 -3.41
CA PRO A 136 11.29 -15.68 -4.11
C PRO A 136 11.98 -15.68 -5.47
N LYS A 137 12.73 -16.75 -5.77
CA LYS A 137 13.20 -16.99 -7.13
C LYS A 137 11.96 -17.35 -7.94
N ILE A 138 11.74 -16.67 -9.06
CA ILE A 138 10.63 -16.97 -9.97
C ILE A 138 10.73 -18.46 -10.33
N ALA A 139 9.79 -19.28 -9.87
CA ALA A 139 9.53 -20.55 -10.54
C ALA A 139 8.81 -20.19 -11.84
N PRO A 140 9.21 -20.74 -13.00
CA PRO A 140 8.42 -20.59 -14.21
C PRO A 140 7.01 -21.11 -13.89
N THR A 141 6.01 -20.27 -14.12
CA THR A 141 4.62 -20.70 -14.09
C THR A 141 4.43 -21.73 -15.20
N THR A 142 4.49 -23.02 -14.87
CA THR A 142 3.79 -24.03 -15.65
C THR A 142 2.30 -23.79 -15.41
N ASP A 143 1.72 -22.91 -16.22
CA ASP A 143 0.28 -22.94 -16.47
C ASP A 143 -0.01 -24.27 -17.18
N THR A 144 -0.64 -25.19 -16.45
CA THR A 144 -1.41 -26.26 -17.08
C THR A 144 -2.87 -25.95 -16.81
N GLN A 145 -3.55 -25.40 -17.83
CA GLN A 145 -4.97 -25.64 -18.05
C GLN A 145 -5.11 -26.84 -18.97
#